data_AF-A0A5T0S9I4-F1
#
_entry.id   AF-A0A5T0S9I4-F1
#
_cell.length_a   1.000
_cell.length_b   1.000
_cell.length_c   1.000
_cell.angle_alpha   90.00
_cell.angle_beta   90.00
_cell.angle_gamma   90.00
#
_symmetry.space_group_name_H-M   'P 1'
#
loop_
_entity.id
_entity.type
_entity.pdbx_description
1 polymer ?
#
loop_
_entity_poly.entity_id
_entity_poly.type
_entity_poly.pdbx_seq_one_letter_code
_entity_poly.pdbx_strand_id
1 'polypeptide(L)'
;MMRGIYKEDKKIIICIFITSFILFLIISYFLLCVMDIKKIIEPMENFTTNIITFISIAFGFYLTSLSVIFSSKYIGMLNTTDERKPDQKKIHTLREYFKLAIYCALTTIVVSFMTLICIFFNERNIIAIVFALLVAIFIENFIFIYLLLKIFTDALVIQARKDN
;
A
#
# COMPACT_ATOMS: atom_id res chain seq x y z
N MET A 1 10.53 3.80 17.86
CA MET A 1 11.57 2.80 17.48
C MET A 1 11.23 2.32 16.07
N MET A 2 11.75 2.99 15.04
CA MET A 2 11.47 2.66 13.64
C MET A 2 12.12 1.31 13.31
N ARG A 3 11.30 0.29 13.03
CA ARG A 3 11.78 -0.89 12.30
C ARG A 3 11.97 -0.42 10.86
N GLY A 4 13.19 -0.50 10.34
CA GLY A 4 13.51 -0.20 8.93
C GLY A 4 13.03 -1.30 7.99
N ILE A 5 12.89 -1.05 6.67
CA ILE A 5 12.59 -2.12 5.70
C ILE A 5 13.87 -2.94 5.53
N TYR A 6 14.07 -3.86 6.45
CA TYR A 6 15.15 -4.83 6.35
C TYR A 6 14.81 -5.85 5.26
N LYS A 7 15.81 -6.61 4.82
CA LYS A 7 15.60 -7.75 3.91
C LYS A 7 14.46 -8.66 4.40
N GLU A 8 14.26 -8.74 5.72
CA GLU A 8 13.18 -9.46 6.38
C GLU A 8 11.80 -8.88 6.09
N ASP A 9 11.57 -7.58 6.32
CA ASP A 9 10.28 -6.94 6.04
C ASP A 9 9.96 -6.96 4.54
N LYS A 10 10.98 -6.79 3.68
CA LYS A 10 10.82 -6.94 2.22
C LYS A 10 10.39 -8.35 1.84
N LYS A 11 10.98 -9.38 2.47
CA LYS A 11 10.58 -10.78 2.27
C LYS A 11 9.15 -11.02 2.76
N ILE A 12 8.76 -10.44 3.90
CA ILE A 12 7.40 -10.56 4.44
C ILE A 12 6.39 -9.93 3.48
N ILE A 13 6.63 -8.72 3.00
CA ILE A 13 5.74 -8.04 2.04
C ILE A 13 5.60 -8.88 0.76
N ILE A 14 6.72 -9.34 0.18
CA ILE A 14 6.70 -10.20 -1.02
C ILE A 14 5.96 -11.51 -0.76
N CYS A 15 6.15 -12.12 0.41
CA CYS A 15 5.46 -13.37 0.77
C CYS A 15 3.94 -13.14 0.89
N ILE A 16 3.53 -12.04 1.53
CA ILE A 16 2.10 -11.67 1.64
C ILE A 16 1.52 -11.39 0.26
N PHE A 17 2.26 -10.72 -0.62
CA PHE A 17 1.86 -10.48 -1.99
C PHE A 17 1.63 -11.78 -2.76
N ILE A 18 2.60 -12.69 -2.75
CA ILE A 18 2.51 -13.94 -3.50
C ILE A 18 1.36 -14.81 -2.96
N THR A 19 1.25 -14.92 -1.64
CA THR A 19 0.19 -15.73 -1.01
C THR A 19 -1.19 -15.15 -1.27
N SER A 20 -1.37 -13.83 -1.14
CA SER A 20 -2.64 -13.16 -1.46
C SER A 20 -2.97 -13.28 -2.95
N PHE A 21 -2.01 -13.06 -3.85
CA PHE A 21 -2.23 -13.18 -5.28
C PHE A 21 -2.70 -14.58 -5.69
N ILE A 22 -2.01 -15.63 -5.24
CA ILE A 22 -2.41 -17.02 -5.56
C ILE A 22 -3.80 -17.34 -4.99
N LEU A 23 -4.07 -16.94 -3.75
CA LEU A 23 -5.36 -17.16 -3.10
C LEU A 23 -6.50 -16.48 -3.88
N PHE A 24 -6.36 -15.20 -4.22
CA PHE A 24 -7.38 -14.46 -4.95
C PHE A 24 -7.51 -14.90 -6.40
N LEU A 25 -6.43 -15.38 -7.03
CA LEU A 25 -6.50 -15.96 -8.36
C LEU A 25 -7.38 -17.21 -8.40
N ILE A 26 -7.21 -18.10 -7.42
CA ILE A 26 -8.04 -19.32 -7.28
C ILE A 26 -9.50 -18.93 -7.05
N ILE A 27 -9.76 -17.98 -6.14
CA ILE A 27 -11.11 -17.51 -5.81
C ILE A 27 -11.79 -16.86 -7.03
N SER A 28 -11.10 -15.94 -7.73
CA SER A 28 -11.63 -15.27 -8.91
C SER A 28 -11.91 -16.24 -10.04
N TYR A 29 -11.04 -17.23 -10.27
CA TYR A 29 -11.26 -18.26 -11.29
C TYR A 29 -12.47 -19.14 -10.93
N PHE A 30 -12.59 -19.55 -9.67
CA PHE A 30 -13.74 -20.32 -9.19
C PHE A 30 -15.06 -19.56 -9.36
N LEU A 31 -15.11 -18.29 -8.95
CA LEU A 31 -16.29 -17.43 -9.10
C LEU A 31 -16.72 -17.28 -10.57
N LEU A 32 -15.77 -17.01 -11.46
CA LEU A 32 -16.04 -16.83 -12.90
C LEU A 32 -16.41 -18.14 -13.63
N CYS A 33 -16.10 -19.29 -13.03
CA CYS A 33 -16.50 -20.61 -13.53
C CYS A 33 -17.93 -20.97 -13.10
N VAL A 34 -18.31 -20.63 -11.86
CA VAL A 34 -19.60 -21.03 -11.26
C VAL A 34 -20.72 -20.05 -11.60
N MET A 35 -20.42 -18.76 -11.69
CA MET A 35 -21.42 -17.71 -11.89
C MET A 35 -21.33 -17.10 -13.30
N ASP A 36 -22.47 -16.59 -13.79
CA ASP A 36 -22.51 -15.83 -15.03
C ASP A 36 -21.73 -14.52 -14.88
N ILE A 37 -20.88 -14.22 -15.86
CA ILE A 37 -19.97 -13.07 -15.84
C ILE A 37 -20.72 -11.75 -15.65
N LYS A 38 -21.92 -11.63 -16.21
CA LYS A 38 -22.76 -10.42 -16.11
C LYS A 38 -23.15 -10.09 -14.67
N LYS A 39 -23.30 -11.11 -13.80
CA LYS A 39 -23.63 -10.90 -12.38
C LYS A 39 -22.42 -10.51 -11.53
N ILE A 40 -21.22 -10.79 -12.02
CA ILE A 40 -19.97 -10.54 -11.28
C ILE A 40 -19.36 -9.18 -11.67
N ILE A 41 -19.56 -8.74 -12.92
CA ILE A 41 -18.99 -7.47 -13.43
C ILE A 41 -19.37 -6.27 -12.57
N GLU A 42 -20.66 -6.05 -12.31
CA GLU A 42 -21.12 -4.88 -11.55
C GLU A 42 -20.52 -4.82 -10.13
N PRO A 43 -20.50 -5.91 -9.33
CA PRO A 43 -19.74 -5.95 -8.09
C PRO A 43 -18.24 -5.64 -8.24
N MET A 44 -17.58 -6.17 -9.28
CA MET A 44 -16.14 -5.93 -9.52
C MET A 44 -15.86 -4.47 -9.88
N GLU A 45 -16.70 -3.83 -10.70
CA GLU A 45 -16.57 -2.43 -11.08
C GLU A 45 -16.78 -1.51 -9.86
N ASN A 46 -17.82 -1.77 -9.08
CA ASN A 46 -18.11 -1.03 -7.85
C ASN A 46 -16.95 -1.18 -6.85
N PHE A 47 -16.44 -2.39 -6.66
CA PHE A 47 -15.30 -2.64 -5.79
C PHE A 47 -14.03 -1.91 -6.27
N THR A 48 -13.72 -1.98 -7.57
CA THR A 48 -12.56 -1.31 -8.16
C THR A 48 -12.64 0.22 -8.00
N THR A 49 -13.82 0.79 -8.21
CA THR A 49 -14.07 2.24 -8.03
C THR A 49 -13.91 2.68 -6.58
N ASN A 50 -14.36 1.85 -5.64
CA ASN A 50 -14.16 2.09 -4.20
C ASN A 50 -12.68 2.02 -3.81
N ILE A 51 -11.91 1.09 -4.40
CA ILE A 51 -10.45 1.03 -4.20
C ILE A 51 -9.79 2.33 -4.69
N ILE A 52 -10.13 2.80 -5.90
CA ILE A 52 -9.56 4.05 -6.44
C ILE A 52 -9.82 5.21 -5.46
N THR A 53 -11.05 5.33 -4.98
CA THR A 53 -11.44 6.38 -4.01
C THR A 53 -10.63 6.26 -2.72
N PHE A 54 -10.59 5.08 -2.12
CA PHE A 54 -9.87 4.84 -0.88
C PHE A 54 -8.37 5.13 -1.00
N ILE A 55 -7.72 4.62 -2.06
CA ILE A 55 -6.29 4.82 -2.28
C ILE A 55 -5.98 6.28 -2.60
N SER A 56 -6.86 7.01 -3.30
CA SER A 56 -6.69 8.44 -3.55
C SER A 56 -6.71 9.24 -2.23
N ILE A 57 -7.59 8.89 -1.29
CA ILE A 57 -7.62 9.48 0.05
C ILE A 57 -6.34 9.13 0.82
N ALA A 58 -5.94 7.85 0.83
CA ALA A 58 -4.72 7.40 1.49
C ALA A 58 -3.47 8.09 0.94
N PHE A 59 -3.41 8.30 -0.38
CA PHE A 59 -2.35 9.03 -1.05
C PHE A 59 -2.26 10.49 -0.57
N GLY A 60 -3.40 11.18 -0.46
CA GLY A 60 -3.46 12.53 0.12
C GLY A 60 -2.98 12.56 1.58
N PHE A 61 -3.35 11.55 2.38
CA PHE A 61 -2.85 11.38 3.74
C PHE A 61 -1.32 11.16 3.78
N TYR A 62 -0.76 10.37 2.86
CA TYR A 62 0.68 10.16 2.77
C TYR A 62 1.44 11.46 2.47
N LEU A 63 0.98 12.26 1.51
CA LEU A 63 1.63 13.54 1.19
C LEU A 63 1.53 14.54 2.35
N THR A 64 0.38 14.55 3.05
CA THR A 64 0.16 15.42 4.21
C THR A 64 1.03 15.02 5.38
N SER A 65 1.03 13.74 5.75
CA SER A 65 1.87 13.21 6.84
C SER A 65 3.35 13.42 6.57
N LEU A 66 3.79 13.24 5.32
CA LEU A 66 5.16 13.55 4.91
C LEU A 66 5.51 15.02 5.17
N SER A 67 4.65 15.94 4.74
CA SER A 67 4.85 17.39 4.91
C SER A 67 4.92 17.79 6.39
N VAL A 68 4.03 17.23 7.23
CA VAL A 68 4.02 17.46 8.68
C VAL A 68 5.29 16.92 9.33
N ILE A 69 5.71 15.70 8.98
CA ILE A 69 6.91 15.09 9.55
C ILE A 69 8.16 15.91 9.18
N PHE A 70 8.29 16.37 7.94
CA PHE A 70 9.40 17.22 7.52
C PHE A 70 9.46 18.57 8.25
N SER A 71 8.30 19.12 8.62
CA SER A 71 8.22 20.36 9.40
C SER A 71 8.33 20.15 10.92
N SER A 72 8.35 18.90 11.41
CA SER A 72 8.30 18.60 12.83
C SER A 72 9.68 18.49 13.49
N LYS A 73 9.74 18.72 14.81
CA LYS A 73 10.95 18.47 15.63
C LYS A 73 11.45 17.01 15.53
N TYR A 74 10.57 16.07 15.13
CA TYR A 74 10.88 14.65 14.98
C TYR A 74 11.99 14.39 13.95
N ILE A 75 12.10 15.21 12.90
CA ILE A 75 13.11 15.00 11.86
C ILE A 75 14.54 15.20 12.37
N GLY A 76 14.72 16.09 13.35
CA GLY A 76 16.01 16.28 14.02
C GLY A 76 16.46 15.02 14.78
N MET A 77 15.53 14.30 15.41
CA MET A 77 15.81 13.05 16.13
C MET A 77 16.16 11.89 15.19
N LEU A 78 15.72 11.96 13.94
CA LEU A 78 15.99 10.96 12.90
C LEU A 78 17.37 11.10 12.23
N ASN A 79 18.15 12.11 12.63
CA ASN A 79 19.51 12.32 12.14
C ASN A 79 20.56 11.41 12.81
N THR A 80 20.10 10.43 13.59
CA THR A 80 20.88 9.37 14.21
C THR A 80 21.11 8.20 13.26
N THR A 81 22.25 7.54 13.41
CA THR A 81 22.62 6.34 12.65
C THR A 81 21.60 5.22 12.88
N ASP A 82 21.24 4.50 11.82
CA ASP A 82 20.36 3.33 11.93
C ASP A 82 21.14 2.16 12.54
N GLU A 83 20.68 1.66 13.69
CA GLU A 83 21.38 0.63 14.48
C GLU A 83 21.60 -0.68 13.72
N ARG A 84 20.82 -0.96 12.67
CA ARG A 84 21.00 -2.16 11.85
C ARG A 84 21.48 -1.88 10.42
N LYS A 85 21.74 -0.62 10.06
CA LYS A 85 22.53 -0.22 8.87
C LYS A 85 23.40 1.01 9.21
N PRO A 86 24.65 0.80 9.65
CA PRO A 86 25.52 1.89 10.07
C PRO A 86 25.82 2.91 8.96
N ASP A 87 25.66 2.52 7.70
CA ASP A 87 25.91 3.33 6.52
C ASP A 87 24.81 4.38 6.24
N GLN A 88 23.70 4.35 6.99
CA GLN A 88 22.56 5.23 6.75
C GLN A 88 21.88 5.69 8.04
N LYS A 89 21.25 6.87 7.96
CA LYS A 89 20.50 7.49 9.06
C LYS A 89 19.02 7.10 8.99
N LYS A 90 18.33 7.09 10.13
CA LYS A 90 16.91 6.72 10.23
C LYS A 90 15.99 7.57 9.32
N ILE A 91 16.39 8.81 9.02
CA ILE A 91 15.69 9.69 8.04
C ILE A 91 15.71 9.14 6.61
N HIS A 92 16.79 8.50 6.18
CA HIS A 92 16.88 7.90 4.84
C HIS A 92 15.95 6.69 4.75
N THR A 93 15.91 5.87 5.80
CA THR A 93 14.99 4.74 5.92
C THR A 93 13.53 5.22 5.86
N LEU A 94 13.19 6.29 6.58
CA LEU A 94 11.85 6.89 6.53
C LEU A 94 11.47 7.39 5.13
N ARG A 95 12.40 8.05 4.44
CA ARG A 95 12.19 8.51 3.07
C ARG A 95 11.89 7.34 2.14
N GLU A 96 12.60 6.23 2.28
CA GLU A 96 12.34 5.02 1.49
C GLU A 96 10.94 4.45 1.74
N TYR A 97 10.46 4.44 3.00
CA TYR A 97 9.08 4.03 3.33
C TYR A 97 8.03 4.86 2.60
N PHE A 98 8.12 6.19 2.70
CA PHE A 98 7.17 7.07 2.03
C PHE A 98 7.22 6.92 0.52
N LYS A 99 8.43 6.79 -0.05
CA LYS A 99 8.61 6.57 -1.48
C LYS A 99 7.93 5.28 -1.95
N LEU A 100 8.12 4.17 -1.23
CA LEU A 100 7.51 2.90 -1.55
C LEU A 100 5.99 2.90 -1.37
N ALA A 101 5.49 3.50 -0.29
CA ALA A 101 4.05 3.64 -0.05
C ALA A 101 3.36 4.47 -1.15
N ILE A 102 3.98 5.58 -1.56
CA ILE A 102 3.51 6.40 -2.68
C ILE A 102 3.51 5.62 -3.99
N TYR A 103 4.59 4.90 -4.30
CA TYR A 103 4.63 4.08 -5.51
C TYR A 103 3.62 2.94 -5.49
N CYS A 104 3.41 2.29 -4.34
CA CYS A 104 2.41 1.25 -4.18
C CYS A 104 0.99 1.82 -4.42
N ALA A 105 0.66 2.97 -3.82
CA ALA A 105 -0.62 3.65 -4.04
C ALA A 105 -0.84 4.02 -5.52
N LEU A 106 0.16 4.64 -6.16
CA LEU A 106 0.09 4.99 -7.59
C LEU A 106 -0.06 3.76 -8.48
N THR A 107 0.71 2.70 -8.20
CA THR A 107 0.62 1.43 -8.94
C THR A 107 -0.77 0.83 -8.80
N THR A 108 -1.37 0.91 -7.62
CA THR A 108 -2.74 0.41 -7.37
C THR A 108 -3.76 1.17 -8.20
N ILE A 109 -3.66 2.51 -8.26
CA ILE A 109 -4.54 3.34 -9.09
C ILE A 109 -4.40 2.94 -10.58
N VAL A 110 -3.18 2.79 -11.08
CA VAL A 110 -2.93 2.37 -12.46
C VAL A 110 -3.52 0.98 -12.73
N VAL A 111 -3.30 0.02 -11.83
CA VAL A 111 -3.84 -1.34 -11.96
C VAL A 111 -5.37 -1.34 -11.86
N SER A 112 -5.98 -0.48 -11.04
CA SER A 112 -7.43 -0.32 -11.00
C SER A 112 -7.99 0.15 -12.36
N PHE A 113 -7.36 1.14 -13.00
CA PHE A 113 -7.77 1.57 -14.34
C PHE A 113 -7.59 0.45 -15.38
N MET A 114 -6.48 -0.28 -15.33
CA MET A 114 -6.27 -1.45 -16.18
C MET A 114 -7.35 -2.52 -15.94
N THR A 115 -7.77 -2.72 -14.68
CA THR A 115 -8.84 -3.65 -14.31
C THR A 115 -10.17 -3.25 -14.95
N LEU A 116 -10.55 -1.97 -14.86
CA LEU A 116 -11.77 -1.46 -15.49
C LEU A 116 -11.74 -1.62 -17.01
N ILE A 117 -10.59 -1.36 -17.65
CA ILE A 117 -10.41 -1.59 -19.09
C ILE A 117 -10.56 -3.07 -19.44
N CYS A 118 -9.97 -3.97 -18.66
CA CYS A 118 -10.10 -5.42 -18.89
C CYS A 118 -11.54 -5.91 -18.70
N ILE A 119 -12.28 -5.35 -17.74
CA ILE A 119 -13.71 -5.63 -17.55
C ILE A 119 -14.51 -5.23 -18.78
N PHE A 120 -14.22 -4.06 -19.37
CA PHE A 120 -14.88 -3.59 -20.60
C PHE A 120 -14.72 -4.56 -21.78
N PHE A 121 -13.55 -5.19 -21.94
CA PHE A 121 -13.31 -6.20 -22.98
C PHE A 121 -13.96 -7.57 -22.68
N ASN A 122 -14.46 -7.79 -21.47
CA ASN A 122 -15.25 -8.98 -21.08
C ASN A 122 -14.54 -10.34 -21.25
N GLU A 123 -13.19 -10.35 -21.20
CA GLU A 123 -12.39 -11.57 -21.31
C GLU A 123 -12.17 -12.23 -19.93
N ARG A 124 -12.85 -13.35 -19.69
CA ARG A 124 -12.92 -14.05 -18.38
C ARG A 124 -11.56 -14.26 -17.73
N ASN A 125 -10.61 -14.85 -18.48
CA ASN A 125 -9.30 -15.21 -17.94
C ASN A 125 -8.48 -13.97 -17.56
N ILE A 126 -8.53 -12.93 -18.39
CA ILE A 126 -7.80 -11.69 -18.18
C ILE A 126 -8.36 -10.96 -16.96
N ILE A 127 -9.69 -10.85 -16.86
CA ILE A 127 -10.38 -10.25 -15.72
C ILE A 127 -10.00 -10.94 -14.41
N ALA A 128 -9.96 -12.27 -14.39
CA ALA A 128 -9.57 -13.04 -13.20
C ALA A 128 -8.15 -12.69 -12.72
N ILE A 129 -7.19 -12.68 -13.65
CA ILE A 129 -5.77 -12.42 -13.37
C ILE A 129 -5.58 -10.98 -12.88
N VAL A 130 -6.15 -10.02 -13.61
CA VAL A 130 -5.96 -8.59 -13.31
C VAL A 130 -6.67 -8.20 -12.01
N PHE A 131 -7.84 -8.76 -11.73
CA PHE A 131 -8.54 -8.52 -10.47
C PHE A 131 -7.82 -9.13 -9.26
N ALA A 132 -7.29 -10.36 -9.39
CA ALA A 132 -6.48 -10.96 -8.34
C ALA A 132 -5.22 -10.15 -8.05
N LEU A 133 -4.58 -9.62 -9.11
CA LEU A 133 -3.44 -8.71 -8.98
C LEU A 133 -3.83 -7.42 -8.26
N LEU A 134 -4.97 -6.80 -8.63
CA LEU A 134 -5.47 -5.60 -7.98
C LEU A 134 -5.67 -5.81 -6.47
N VAL A 135 -6.34 -6.90 -6.08
CA VAL A 135 -6.61 -7.20 -4.67
C VAL A 135 -5.30 -7.45 -3.90
N ALA A 136 -4.33 -8.16 -4.48
CA ALA A 136 -3.04 -8.40 -3.86
C ALA A 136 -2.29 -7.09 -3.56
N ILE A 137 -2.19 -6.20 -4.56
CA ILE A 137 -1.55 -4.88 -4.39
C ILE A 137 -2.34 -4.02 -3.39
N PHE A 138 -3.68 -4.09 -3.40
CA PHE A 138 -4.53 -3.37 -2.46
C PHE A 138 -4.26 -3.80 -1.00
N ILE A 139 -4.05 -5.08 -0.74
CA ILE A 139 -3.68 -5.59 0.59
C ILE A 139 -2.31 -5.05 1.03
N GLU A 140 -1.33 -4.97 0.13
CA GLU A 140 -0.04 -4.37 0.45
C GLU A 140 -0.17 -2.91 0.90
N ASN A 141 -1.10 -2.15 0.30
CA ASN A 141 -1.33 -0.76 0.72
C ASN A 141 -1.73 -0.67 2.19
N PHE A 142 -2.54 -1.59 2.72
CA PHE A 142 -2.90 -1.56 4.14
C PHE A 142 -1.69 -1.71 5.06
N ILE A 143 -0.68 -2.50 4.66
CA ILE A 143 0.57 -2.63 5.41
C ILE A 143 1.29 -1.28 5.44
N PHE A 144 1.39 -0.61 4.29
CA PHE A 144 2.00 0.72 4.22
C PHE A 144 1.22 1.78 5.00
N ILE A 145 -0.11 1.80 4.91
CA ILE A 145 -0.97 2.69 5.71
C ILE A 145 -0.68 2.49 7.20
N TYR A 146 -0.72 1.24 7.67
CA TYR A 146 -0.50 0.91 9.07
C TYR A 146 0.87 1.39 9.57
N LEU A 147 1.92 1.12 8.80
CA LEU A 147 3.29 1.53 9.16
C LEU A 147 3.44 3.05 9.21
N LEU A 148 2.92 3.77 8.19
CA LEU A 148 3.00 5.22 8.14
C LEU A 148 2.17 5.89 9.22
N LEU A 149 0.97 5.37 9.51
CA LEU A 149 0.12 5.90 10.57
C LEU A 149 0.81 5.76 11.93
N LYS A 150 1.44 4.62 12.21
CA LYS A 150 2.22 4.42 13.43
C LYS A 150 3.36 5.44 13.55
N ILE A 151 4.12 5.67 12.48
CA ILE A 151 5.22 6.65 12.47
C ILE A 151 4.67 8.07 12.68
N PHE A 152 3.57 8.40 12.03
CA PHE A 152 2.93 9.70 12.14
C PHE A 152 2.43 9.97 13.56
N THR A 153 1.79 9.00 14.21
CA THR A 153 1.36 9.11 15.61
C THR A 153 2.55 9.29 16.55
N ASP A 154 3.64 8.52 16.37
CA ASP A 154 4.87 8.69 17.15
C ASP A 154 5.44 10.12 17.00
N ALA A 155 5.47 10.64 15.76
CA ALA A 155 5.94 11.99 15.48
C ALA A 155 5.05 13.05 16.16
N LEU A 156 3.73 12.89 16.14
CA LEU A 156 2.78 13.78 16.80
C LEU A 156 2.95 13.78 18.32
N VAL A 157 3.13 12.61 18.95
CA VAL A 157 3.36 12.51 20.40
C VAL A 157 4.65 13.25 20.78
N ILE A 158 5.71 13.09 20.00
CA ILE A 158 6.99 13.77 20.23
C ILE A 158 6.84 15.29 20.03
N GLN A 159 6.08 15.73 19.05
CA GLN A 159 5.81 17.14 18.81
C GLN A 159 4.93 17.78 19.89
N ALA A 160 3.96 17.02 20.43
CA ALA A 160 3.08 17.43 21.53
C ALA A 160 3.79 17.46 22.88
N ARG A 161 4.88 16.69 23.04
CA ARG A 161 5.78 16.75 24.18
C ARG A 161 6.57 18.06 24.10
N LYS A 162 5.93 19.17 24.46
CA LYS A 162 6.60 20.43 24.79
C LYS A 162 7.68 20.13 25.82
N ASP A 163 8.91 20.45 25.46
CA ASP A 163 10.01 20.90 26.31
C ASP A 163 9.73 20.78 27.83
N ASN A 164 10.28 19.73 28.45
CA ASN A 164 10.95 19.91 29.74
C ASN A 164 12.39 20.27 29.43
#